data_AF-A0A6B3ERF5-F1
#
_entry.id   AF-A0A6B3ERF5-F1
#
_cell.length_a   1.000
_cell.length_b   1.000
_cell.length_c   1.000
_cell.angle_alpha   90.00
_cell.angle_beta   90.00
_cell.angle_gamma   90.00
#
_symmetry.space_group_name_H-M   'P 1'
#
loop_
_entity.id
_entity.type
_entity.pdbx_description
1 polymer ?
#
loop_
_entity_poly.entity_id
_entity_poly.type
_entity_poly.pdbx_seq_one_letter_code
_entity_poly.pdbx_strand_id
1 'polypeptide(L)'
;AVKNRGTSAVAAGSVTRLTAGTTTLNGTTPAVPAGETVQVPVSGTWKATDGGATLTATADATNTVTETNEDNNTFARSIVVGRGAAVPYTEYEAENGKYTGTLLTADAKRTFGHTNF
;
A
#
# COMPACT_ATOMS: atom_id res chain seq x y z
N ALA A 1 -1.22 -13.58 4.59
CA ALA A 1 -0.41 -14.55 5.35
C ALA A 1 -0.04 -13.95 6.70
N VAL A 2 0.01 -14.77 7.75
CA VAL A 2 0.46 -14.39 9.10
C VAL A 2 1.72 -15.20 9.40
N LYS A 3 2.76 -14.55 9.92
CA LYS A 3 4.02 -15.19 10.31
C LYS A 3 4.18 -15.14 11.82
N ASN A 4 4.35 -16.30 12.45
CA ASN A 4 4.79 -16.36 13.83
C ASN A 4 6.31 -16.16 13.86
N ARG A 5 6.75 -15.04 14.46
CA ARG A 5 8.18 -14.69 14.57
C ARG A 5 8.78 -15.16 15.91
N GLY A 6 7.98 -15.76 16.78
CA GLY A 6 8.40 -16.29 18.07
C GLY A 6 8.84 -17.75 18.01
N THR A 7 9.21 -18.27 19.17
CA THR A 7 9.72 -19.65 19.35
C THR A 7 8.66 -20.63 19.85
N SER A 8 7.47 -20.16 20.21
CA SER A 8 6.35 -20.97 20.69
C SER A 8 5.27 -21.06 19.62
N ALA A 9 4.68 -22.25 19.44
CA ALA A 9 3.56 -22.43 18.52
C ALA A 9 2.30 -21.76 19.06
N VAL A 10 1.48 -21.22 18.15
CA VAL A 10 0.19 -20.61 18.45
C VAL A 10 -0.92 -21.55 17.98
N ALA A 11 -1.87 -21.86 18.86
CA ALA A 11 -3.04 -22.66 18.51
C ALA A 11 -3.97 -21.91 17.55
N ALA A 12 -4.80 -22.63 16.80
CA ALA A 12 -5.82 -22.01 15.96
C ALA A 12 -6.84 -21.24 16.82
N GLY A 13 -7.40 -20.16 16.28
CA GLY A 13 -8.54 -19.47 16.89
C GLY A 13 -8.39 -17.97 17.11
N SER A 14 -7.18 -17.41 16.97
CA SER A 14 -7.02 -15.95 16.99
C SER A 14 -7.68 -15.31 15.76
N VAL A 15 -8.09 -14.04 15.88
CA VAL A 15 -8.75 -13.33 14.78
C VAL A 15 -7.72 -12.52 14.00
N THR A 16 -7.57 -12.81 12.70
CA THR A 16 -6.91 -11.88 11.78
C THR A 16 -7.97 -10.96 11.17
N ARG A 17 -7.79 -9.64 11.32
CA ARG A 17 -8.71 -8.62 10.81
C ARG A 17 -8.12 -7.92 9.59
N LEU A 18 -8.94 -7.70 8.57
CA LEU A 18 -8.65 -6.84 7.43
C LEU A 18 -9.65 -5.67 7.42
N THR A 19 -9.14 -4.45 7.44
CA THR A 19 -9.96 -3.24 7.26
C THR A 19 -9.65 -2.58 5.93
N ALA A 20 -10.70 -2.20 5.19
CA ALA A 20 -10.61 -1.42 3.97
C ALA A 20 -11.70 -0.34 3.99
N GLY A 21 -11.30 0.94 4.17
CA GLY A 21 -12.24 2.02 4.46
C GLY A 21 -13.02 1.74 5.75
N THR A 22 -14.35 1.75 5.68
CA THR A 22 -15.24 1.40 6.80
C THR A 22 -15.55 -0.09 6.90
N THR A 23 -15.16 -0.89 5.91
CA THR A 23 -15.42 -2.34 5.90
C THR A 23 -14.39 -3.06 6.77
N THR A 24 -14.87 -3.91 7.66
CA THR A 24 -14.06 -4.84 8.47
C THR A 24 -14.41 -6.27 8.09
N LEU A 25 -13.39 -7.05 7.74
CA LEU A 25 -13.50 -8.48 7.44
C LEU A 25 -12.61 -9.24 8.43
N ASN A 26 -13.11 -10.36 8.94
CA ASN A 26 -12.37 -11.20 9.89
C ASN A 26 -12.16 -12.59 9.30
N GLY A 27 -10.97 -13.15 9.56
CA GLY A 27 -10.66 -14.55 9.33
C GLY A 27 -10.16 -15.21 10.61
N THR A 28 -10.49 -16.48 10.81
CA THR A 28 -9.91 -17.27 11.89
C THR A 28 -8.52 -17.74 11.49
N THR A 29 -7.52 -17.35 12.26
CA THR A 29 -6.13 -17.78 12.05
C THR A 29 -6.01 -19.27 12.36
N PRO A 30 -5.50 -20.09 11.41
CA PRO A 30 -5.13 -21.48 11.69
C PRO A 30 -4.02 -21.55 12.74
N ALA A 31 -3.68 -22.76 13.20
CA ALA A 31 -2.52 -22.96 14.05
C ALA A 31 -1.24 -22.49 13.31
N VAL A 32 -0.40 -21.72 13.99
CA VAL A 32 0.83 -21.15 13.43
C VAL A 32 2.03 -21.69 14.23
N PRO A 33 2.75 -22.70 13.71
CA PRO A 33 3.97 -23.18 14.35
C PRO A 33 5.00 -22.05 14.52
N ALA A 34 5.94 -22.24 15.45
CA ALA A 34 7.02 -21.29 15.68
C ALA A 34 7.84 -21.05 14.40
N GLY A 35 8.12 -19.78 14.09
CA GLY A 35 8.89 -19.39 12.90
C GLY A 35 8.14 -19.48 11.56
N GLU A 36 6.98 -20.14 11.52
CA GLU A 36 6.26 -20.46 10.29
C GLU A 36 5.31 -19.36 9.82
N THR A 37 4.92 -19.46 8.54
CA THR A 37 3.94 -18.57 7.91
C THR A 37 2.75 -19.36 7.41
N VAL A 38 1.54 -18.92 7.77
CA VAL A 38 0.29 -19.56 7.32
C VAL A 38 -0.57 -18.59 6.53
N GLN A 39 -1.42 -19.12 5.66
CA GLN A 39 -2.47 -18.35 5.00
C GLN A 39 -3.71 -18.33 5.89
N VAL A 40 -4.29 -17.14 6.03
CA VAL A 40 -5.54 -16.95 6.77
C VAL A 40 -6.63 -16.64 5.75
N PRO A 41 -7.65 -17.51 5.61
CA PRO A 41 -8.78 -17.21 4.76
C PRO A 41 -9.60 -16.09 5.38
N VAL A 42 -9.68 -14.95 4.69
CA VAL A 42 -10.57 -13.84 5.04
C VAL A 42 -11.66 -13.79 3.98
N SER A 43 -12.90 -14.06 4.39
CA SER A 43 -14.06 -14.07 3.50
C SER A 43 -14.81 -12.74 3.55
N GLY A 44 -15.65 -12.52 2.54
CA GLY A 44 -16.43 -11.29 2.39
C GLY A 44 -15.93 -10.43 1.23
N THR A 45 -16.59 -9.30 1.04
CA THR A 45 -16.30 -8.38 -0.06
C THR A 45 -16.24 -6.96 0.46
N TRP A 46 -15.41 -6.16 -0.19
CA TRP A 46 -15.35 -4.72 0.00
C TRP A 46 -15.59 -4.06 -1.36
N LYS A 47 -16.49 -3.07 -1.40
CA LYS A 47 -16.73 -2.27 -2.60
C LYS A 47 -15.77 -1.08 -2.60
N ALA A 48 -14.79 -1.14 -3.49
CA ALA A 48 -13.85 -0.05 -3.69
C ALA A 48 -14.56 1.20 -4.23
N THR A 49 -14.15 2.37 -3.76
CA THR A 49 -14.54 3.68 -4.28
C THR A 49 -13.35 4.30 -5.01
N ASP A 50 -13.60 5.08 -6.06
CA ASP A 50 -12.52 5.78 -6.76
C ASP A 50 -11.70 6.65 -5.80
N GLY A 51 -10.39 6.68 -6.02
CA GLY A 51 -9.41 7.36 -5.17
C GLY A 51 -8.48 6.39 -4.41
N GLY A 52 -7.78 6.94 -3.42
CA GLY A 52 -6.87 6.18 -2.56
C GLY A 52 -7.60 5.40 -1.48
N ALA A 53 -7.20 4.16 -1.24
CA ALA A 53 -7.66 3.34 -0.12
C ALA A 53 -6.48 2.69 0.61
N THR A 54 -6.56 2.60 1.93
CA THR A 54 -5.57 1.86 2.73
C THR A 54 -6.21 0.57 3.24
N LEU A 55 -5.57 -0.55 2.95
CA LEU A 55 -5.88 -1.84 3.54
C LEU A 55 -4.97 -2.06 4.74
N THR A 56 -5.55 -2.37 5.89
CA THR A 56 -4.81 -2.69 7.10
C THR A 56 -5.17 -4.10 7.55
N ALA A 57 -4.17 -4.96 7.68
CA ALA A 57 -4.30 -6.29 8.25
C ALA A 57 -3.71 -6.29 9.66
N THR A 58 -4.43 -6.86 10.62
CA THR A 58 -4.01 -6.99 12.02
C THR A 58 -4.11 -8.45 12.45
N ALA A 59 -3.00 -9.06 12.80
CA ALA A 59 -2.96 -10.38 13.44
C ALA A 59 -3.46 -10.27 14.89
N ASP A 60 -4.08 -11.33 15.41
CA ASP A 60 -4.69 -11.39 16.75
C ASP A 60 -5.43 -10.09 17.15
N ALA A 61 -6.32 -9.61 16.29
CA ALA A 61 -7.03 -8.34 16.46
C ALA A 61 -7.96 -8.27 17.69
N THR A 62 -8.07 -9.36 18.44
CA THR A 62 -8.82 -9.48 19.71
C THR A 62 -7.91 -9.66 20.92
N ASN A 63 -6.59 -9.63 20.74
CA ASN A 63 -5.57 -9.68 21.79
C ASN A 63 -5.72 -10.92 22.70
N THR A 64 -5.87 -12.09 22.08
CA THR A 64 -6.09 -13.38 22.74
C THR A 64 -4.83 -14.21 22.90
N VAL A 65 -3.81 -13.93 22.10
CA VAL A 65 -2.50 -14.57 22.13
C VAL A 65 -1.54 -13.59 22.80
N THR A 66 -0.93 -13.98 23.92
CA THR A 66 0.12 -13.17 24.52
C THR A 66 1.40 -13.31 23.73
N GLU A 67 1.89 -12.19 23.21
CA GLU A 67 3.09 -12.15 22.38
C GLU A 67 4.21 -11.38 23.08
N THR A 68 5.44 -11.53 22.60
CA THR A 68 6.59 -10.79 23.15
C THR A 68 6.61 -9.33 22.73
N ASN A 69 5.86 -8.97 21.68
CA ASN A 69 5.76 -7.62 21.15
C ASN A 69 4.41 -7.47 20.43
N GLU A 70 3.45 -6.87 21.12
CA GLU A 70 2.09 -6.62 20.64
C GLU A 70 2.02 -5.51 19.55
N ASP A 71 3.08 -4.72 19.39
CA ASP A 71 3.10 -3.57 18.47
C ASP A 71 3.44 -3.96 17.03
N ASN A 72 3.77 -5.22 16.76
CA ASN A 72 4.21 -5.68 15.44
C ASN A 72 3.16 -6.46 14.65
N ASN A 73 1.90 -6.44 15.10
CA ASN A 73 0.81 -7.22 14.52
C ASN A 73 0.09 -6.55 13.36
N THR A 74 0.46 -5.32 13.00
CA THR A 74 -0.24 -4.53 11.98
C THR A 74 0.60 -4.35 10.72
N PHE A 75 -0.01 -4.61 9.56
CA PHE A 75 0.56 -4.34 8.25
C PHE A 75 -0.44 -3.54 7.40
N ALA A 76 0.01 -2.44 6.80
CA ALA A 76 -0.84 -1.58 5.98
C ALA A 76 -0.30 -1.45 4.55
N ARG A 77 -1.20 -1.37 3.57
CA ARG A 77 -0.87 -1.12 2.17
C ARG A 77 -1.88 -0.19 1.53
N SER A 78 -1.37 0.86 0.89
CA SER A 78 -2.17 1.78 0.10
C SER A 78 -2.36 1.27 -1.33
N ILE A 79 -3.56 1.46 -1.87
CA ILE A 79 -3.94 1.19 -3.25
C ILE A 79 -4.67 2.41 -3.82
N VAL A 80 -4.72 2.50 -5.15
CA VAL A 80 -5.52 3.49 -5.86
C VAL A 80 -6.52 2.77 -6.74
N VAL A 81 -7.76 3.23 -6.71
CA VAL A 81 -8.90 2.70 -7.43
C VAL A 81 -9.35 3.77 -8.43
N GLY A 82 -9.50 3.41 -9.70
CA GLY A 82 -9.91 4.34 -10.76
C GLY A 82 -9.00 4.27 -12.00
N ARG A 83 -9.24 5.16 -12.98
CA ARG A 83 -8.41 5.29 -14.19
C ARG A 83 -7.25 6.26 -13.93
N GLY A 84 -6.02 5.79 -14.17
CA GLY A 84 -4.78 6.54 -13.96
C GLY A 84 -3.91 5.85 -12.92
N ALA A 85 -2.70 5.49 -13.29
CA ALA A 85 -1.75 4.88 -12.38
C ALA A 85 -1.46 5.81 -11.20
N ALA A 86 -1.29 5.26 -10.00
CA ALA A 86 -0.67 5.97 -8.89
C ALA A 86 0.80 6.24 -9.23
N VAL A 87 1.06 7.28 -10.02
CA VAL A 87 2.42 7.73 -10.31
C VAL A 87 2.84 8.66 -9.17
N PRO A 88 3.86 8.31 -8.36
CA PRO A 88 4.52 9.31 -7.54
C PRO A 88 5.15 10.32 -8.51
N TYR A 89 4.58 11.51 -8.63
CA TYR A 89 5.28 12.61 -9.29
C TYR A 89 6.18 13.27 -8.25
N THR A 90 7.47 13.36 -8.54
CA THR A 90 8.37 14.27 -7.84
C THR A 90 8.34 15.58 -8.62
N GLU A 91 7.76 16.62 -8.04
CA GLU A 91 7.87 17.98 -8.56
C GLU A 91 9.23 18.54 -8.12
N TYR A 92 10.13 18.74 -9.08
CA TYR A 92 11.34 19.53 -8.86
C TYR A 92 11.04 20.96 -9.31
N GLU A 93 10.75 21.83 -8.34
CA GLU A 93 10.72 23.28 -8.56
C GLU A 93 12.12 23.75 -8.98
N ALA A 94 12.29 24.09 -10.27
CA ALA A 94 13.52 24.67 -10.79
C ALA A 94 13.58 26.18 -10.48
N GLU A 95 13.38 26.61 -9.23
CA GLU A 95 13.44 28.04 -8.89
C GLU A 95 14.88 28.53 -8.62
N ASN A 96 15.84 27.67 -8.30
CA ASN A 96 17.17 28.18 -7.87
C ASN A 96 18.37 27.55 -8.58
N GLY A 97 18.29 27.46 -9.90
CA GLY A 97 19.49 27.36 -10.74
C GLY A 97 20.05 28.75 -11.01
N LYS A 98 21.07 29.19 -10.24
CA LYS A 98 21.91 30.33 -10.66
C LYS A 98 22.50 30.00 -12.03
N TYR A 99 22.07 30.73 -13.05
CA TYR A 99 22.62 30.64 -14.40
C TYR A 99 24.00 31.31 -14.42
N THR A 100 25.06 30.55 -14.72
CA THR A 100 26.34 31.09 -15.21
C THR A 100 26.53 30.57 -16.64
N GLY A 101 25.85 31.21 -17.59
CA GLY A 101 25.94 30.89 -19.01
C GLY A 101 25.26 31.97 -19.86
N THR A 102 25.85 32.29 -21.00
CA THR A 102 25.35 33.31 -21.94
C THR A 102 24.01 32.90 -22.53
N LEU A 103 23.04 33.82 -22.51
CA LEU A 103 21.72 33.65 -23.11
C LEU A 103 21.86 33.51 -24.64
N LEU A 104 21.57 32.34 -25.20
CA LEU A 104 21.32 32.20 -26.64
C LEU A 104 19.85 32.45 -26.90
N THR A 105 19.53 33.63 -27.44
CA THR A 105 18.19 33.95 -27.95
C THR A 105 17.90 33.08 -29.17
N ALA A 106 16.98 32.13 -29.04
CA ALA A 106 16.42 31.45 -30.20
C ALA A 106 15.34 32.35 -30.83
N ASP A 107 15.54 32.65 -32.11
CA ASP A 107 14.72 33.49 -33.00
C ASP A 107 13.23 33.06 -33.07
N ALA A 108 12.40 33.99 -33.54
CA ALA A 108 10.94 33.94 -33.57
C ALA A 108 10.38 32.81 -34.46
N LYS A 109 9.35 32.15 -33.93
CA LYS A 109 8.21 31.54 -34.65
C LYS A 109 8.57 30.64 -35.85
N ARG A 110 8.73 29.33 -35.60
CA ARG A 110 8.56 28.32 -36.65
C ARG A 110 7.07 27.96 -36.79
N THR A 111 6.41 28.53 -37.79
CA THR A 111 5.13 28.03 -38.32
C THR A 111 5.37 26.72 -39.05
N PHE A 112 4.81 25.61 -38.57
CA PHE A 112 4.81 24.36 -39.31
C PHE A 112 3.75 24.42 -40.42
N GLY A 113 4.22 24.48 -41.67
CA GLY A 113 3.39 24.33 -42.86
C GLY A 113 3.08 22.86 -43.11
N HIS A 114 1.81 22.57 -43.38
CA HIS A 114 1.35 21.29 -43.90
C HIS A 114 1.51 21.27 -45.43
N THR A 115 2.36 20.39 -45.94
CA THR A 115 2.41 20.05 -47.37
C THR A 115 1.65 18.74 -47.60
N ASN A 116 0.65 18.80 -48.46
CA ASN A 116 -0.12 17.67 -48.98
C ASN A 116 0.78 16.67 -49.73
N PHE A 117 0.59 15.38 -49.43
CA PHE A 117 0.42 14.32 -50.43
C PHE A 117 -0.69 13.40 -49.95
#